data_AF-A0A920A9B9-F1
#
_entry.id   AF-A0A920A9B9-F1
#
_cell.length_a   1.000
_cell.length_b   1.000
_cell.length_c   1.000
_cell.angle_alpha   90.00
_cell.angle_beta   90.00
_cell.angle_gamma   90.00
#
_symmetry.space_group_name_H-M   'P 1'
#
loop_
_entity.id
_entity.type
_entity.pdbx_description
1 polymer ?
#
loop_
_entity_poly.entity_id
_entity_poly.type
_entity_poly.pdbx_seq_one_letter_code
_entity_poly.pdbx_strand_id
1 'polypeptide(L)'
;MGGSKAEKAPPFTLLADMRNLAKVHMTRTDYPLQVLHQYEIAGGEMMNFAEKISRMKDAQALKLEASSSNRRAGLPIAARVLSHLMAHAKPDNIVVSANAVREGMLYSILTPKYRALDPLLLACEEMAARLCKSADYGHELAVWSSKLYKNSNWTLGSKKAFSRLREAGCLISDVAWASHPSWRADTVRQVVLTAPFSGIRHEERVFLAHALAYRHEVDGGEIKYGPLDLCASDRRLARAMGLSFPACSFAVGFLAGRVADDKIKCWAQLSDLENRSVAQRINGADYFQASGGGRFRARFETASGNQAGQRLFSRVISERRNYFPMPWPACRF
;
A
#
# COMPACT_ATOMS: atom_id res chain seq x y z
N MET A 1 -16.91 24.55 -30.74
CA MET A 1 -17.76 23.97 -29.68
C MET A 1 -16.86 23.32 -28.65
N GLY A 2 -16.44 24.09 -27.63
CA GLY A 2 -15.57 23.61 -26.58
C GLY A 2 -16.40 22.87 -25.53
N GLY A 3 -16.21 21.56 -25.42
CA GLY A 3 -16.81 20.76 -24.35
C GLY A 3 -16.22 21.19 -23.01
N SER A 4 -17.02 21.88 -22.19
CA SER A 4 -16.67 22.11 -20.78
C SER A 4 -16.54 20.74 -20.11
N LYS A 5 -15.33 20.39 -19.68
CA LYS A 5 -15.15 19.28 -18.73
C LYS A 5 -16.03 19.61 -17.53
N ALA A 6 -17.10 18.85 -17.34
CA ALA A 6 -17.94 18.97 -16.16
C ALA A 6 -17.04 18.74 -14.94
N GLU A 7 -16.83 19.80 -14.16
CA GLU A 7 -16.14 19.72 -12.89
C GLU A 7 -17.01 18.82 -12.00
N LYS A 8 -16.53 17.61 -11.68
CA LYS A 8 -17.26 16.68 -10.82
C LYS A 8 -17.60 17.41 -9.53
N ALA A 9 -18.88 17.40 -9.15
CA ALA A 9 -19.33 17.99 -7.91
C ALA A 9 -18.50 17.41 -6.74
N PRO A 10 -18.09 18.24 -5.76
CA PRO A 10 -17.29 17.76 -4.65
C PRO A 10 -18.04 16.65 -3.89
N PRO A 11 -17.34 15.60 -3.43
CA PRO A 11 -17.98 14.46 -2.79
C PRO A 11 -18.74 14.89 -1.54
N PHE A 12 -19.97 14.39 -1.37
CA PHE A 12 -20.77 14.66 -0.18
C PHE A 12 -20.23 13.85 1.00
N THR A 13 -19.88 14.53 2.09
CA THR A 13 -19.19 13.92 3.23
C THR A 13 -20.15 13.57 4.37
N LEU A 14 -20.15 12.30 4.80
CA LEU A 14 -20.98 11.86 5.93
C LEU A 14 -20.34 12.16 7.30
N LEU A 15 -21.15 12.64 8.24
CA LEU A 15 -20.78 12.97 9.61
C LEU A 15 -21.38 11.99 10.65
N ALA A 16 -21.15 12.28 11.93
CA ALA A 16 -21.43 11.49 13.14
C ALA A 16 -22.33 10.24 13.04
N ASP A 17 -23.66 10.40 13.01
CA ASP A 17 -24.63 9.29 13.00
C ASP A 17 -24.77 8.65 11.63
N MET A 18 -24.47 9.40 10.57
CA MET A 18 -24.42 8.88 9.20
C MET A 18 -23.27 7.90 9.00
N ARG A 19 -22.22 7.99 9.82
CA ARG A 19 -21.16 6.97 9.86
C ARG A 19 -21.67 5.60 10.28
N ASN A 20 -22.69 5.52 11.15
CA ASN A 20 -23.27 4.21 11.47
C ASN A 20 -24.06 3.65 10.28
N LEU A 21 -24.76 4.50 9.53
CA LEU A 21 -25.40 4.04 8.29
C LEU A 21 -24.36 3.46 7.33
N ALA A 22 -23.22 4.15 7.17
CA ALA A 22 -22.11 3.63 6.39
C ALA A 22 -21.53 2.31 6.95
N LYS A 23 -21.38 2.16 8.27
CA LYS A 23 -20.97 0.87 8.88
C LYS A 23 -21.94 -0.25 8.56
N VAL A 24 -23.24 0.00 8.73
CA VAL A 24 -24.28 -1.00 8.42
C VAL A 24 -24.26 -1.32 6.93
N HIS A 25 -24.04 -0.32 6.07
CA HIS A 25 -23.87 -0.52 4.64
C HIS A 25 -22.67 -1.43 4.34
N MET A 26 -21.49 -1.13 4.88
CA MET A 26 -20.28 -1.96 4.73
C MET A 26 -20.53 -3.42 5.10
N THR A 27 -21.15 -3.67 6.26
CA THR A 27 -21.45 -5.04 6.69
C THR A 27 -22.47 -5.70 5.77
N ARG A 28 -23.45 -4.95 5.26
CA ARG A 28 -24.48 -5.48 4.37
C ARG A 28 -23.93 -5.86 3.00
N THR A 29 -22.95 -5.12 2.50
CA THR A 29 -22.27 -5.38 1.21
C THR A 29 -21.08 -6.31 1.34
N ASP A 30 -20.83 -6.88 2.54
CA ASP A 30 -19.64 -7.67 2.86
C ASP A 30 -18.34 -6.98 2.41
N TYR A 31 -18.23 -5.69 2.75
CA TYR A 31 -17.13 -4.86 2.29
C TYR A 31 -15.80 -5.36 2.90
N PRO A 32 -14.77 -5.59 2.08
CA PRO A 32 -13.53 -6.28 2.46
C PRO A 32 -12.68 -5.54 3.49
N LEU A 33 -12.82 -4.21 3.58
CA LEU A 33 -11.97 -3.36 4.41
C LEU A 33 -12.82 -2.57 5.40
N GLN A 34 -12.81 -3.00 6.66
CA GLN A 34 -13.62 -2.42 7.75
C GLN A 34 -13.01 -1.11 8.29
N VAL A 35 -12.60 -0.20 7.40
CA VAL A 35 -12.05 1.12 7.70
C VAL A 35 -13.05 2.17 7.21
N LEU A 36 -13.66 2.92 8.11
CA LEU A 36 -14.69 3.90 7.73
C LEU A 36 -14.16 5.08 6.91
N HIS A 37 -12.96 5.57 7.22
CA HIS A 37 -12.46 6.79 6.59
C HIS A 37 -12.12 6.53 5.13
N GLN A 38 -12.62 7.37 4.22
CA GLN A 38 -12.46 7.22 2.76
C GLN A 38 -13.25 6.05 2.16
N TYR A 39 -14.25 5.54 2.89
CA TYR A 39 -15.23 4.66 2.28
C TYR A 39 -16.11 5.44 1.30
N GLU A 40 -16.08 5.01 0.04
CA GLU A 40 -16.81 5.63 -1.06
C GLU A 40 -18.01 4.76 -1.46
N ILE A 41 -19.17 5.39 -1.60
CA ILE A 41 -20.44 4.75 -1.99
C ILE A 41 -21.05 5.55 -3.13
N ALA A 42 -21.58 4.89 -4.15
CA ALA A 42 -22.31 5.58 -5.22
C ALA A 42 -23.55 6.28 -4.65
N GLY A 43 -23.83 7.50 -5.10
CA GLY A 43 -24.94 8.32 -4.60
C GLY A 43 -26.30 7.63 -4.77
N GLY A 44 -26.54 6.99 -5.91
CA GLY A 44 -27.77 6.22 -6.14
C GLY A 44 -27.91 5.02 -5.20
N GLU A 45 -26.81 4.31 -4.94
CA GLU A 45 -26.77 3.17 -4.02
C GLU A 45 -27.08 3.61 -2.58
N MET A 46 -26.40 4.67 -2.11
CA MET A 46 -26.61 5.18 -0.76
C MET A 46 -28.00 5.80 -0.59
N MET A 47 -28.57 6.40 -1.64
CA MET A 47 -29.95 6.91 -1.62
C MET A 47 -30.95 5.78 -1.41
N ASN A 48 -30.85 4.73 -2.23
CA ASN A 48 -31.71 3.55 -2.13
C ASN A 48 -31.58 2.88 -0.75
N PHE A 49 -30.35 2.79 -0.24
CA PHE A 49 -30.09 2.26 1.08
C PHE A 49 -30.75 3.13 2.17
N ALA A 50 -30.51 4.45 2.16
CA ALA A 50 -31.06 5.39 3.14
C ALA A 50 -32.61 5.38 3.14
N GLU A 51 -33.25 5.38 1.96
CA GLU A 51 -34.70 5.29 1.87
C GLU A 51 -35.24 4.00 2.49
N LYS A 52 -34.58 2.86 2.20
CA LYS A 52 -34.94 1.56 2.77
C LYS A 52 -34.85 1.55 4.29
N ILE A 53 -33.76 2.09 4.86
CA ILE A 53 -33.59 2.20 6.32
C ILE A 53 -34.63 3.14 6.92
N SER A 54 -34.96 4.26 6.26
CA SER A 54 -35.89 5.27 6.78
C SER A 54 -37.33 4.77 6.98
N ARG A 55 -37.75 3.75 6.22
CA ARG A 55 -39.11 3.18 6.26
C ARG A 55 -39.25 2.06 7.29
N MET A 56 -38.17 1.66 7.94
CA MET A 56 -38.18 0.55 8.89
C MET A 56 -38.73 0.99 10.24
N LYS A 57 -39.76 0.28 10.71
CA LYS A 57 -40.38 0.48 12.02
C LYS A 57 -39.68 -0.30 13.14
N ASP A 58 -38.96 -1.37 12.77
CA ASP A 58 -38.29 -2.24 13.72
C ASP A 58 -36.80 -2.39 13.36
N ALA A 59 -35.95 -2.02 14.32
CA ALA A 59 -34.50 -2.11 14.21
C ALA A 59 -34.01 -3.57 14.17
N GLN A 60 -34.85 -4.55 14.53
CA GLN A 60 -34.48 -5.97 14.49
C GLN A 60 -34.45 -6.58 13.08
N ALA A 61 -35.11 -5.96 12.08
CA ALA A 61 -35.21 -6.52 10.73
C ALA A 61 -33.91 -6.45 9.92
N LEU A 62 -33.00 -5.55 10.28
CA LEU A 62 -31.60 -5.63 9.85
C LEU A 62 -30.83 -6.39 10.92
N LYS A 63 -29.90 -7.25 10.49
CA LYS A 63 -28.75 -7.63 11.31
C LYS A 63 -27.90 -6.36 11.58
N LEU A 64 -28.42 -5.41 12.35
CA LEU A 64 -27.76 -4.18 12.81
C LEU A 64 -26.67 -4.50 13.85
N GLU A 65 -26.15 -5.72 13.86
CA GLU A 65 -25.08 -6.17 14.74
C GLU A 65 -23.84 -5.28 14.57
N ALA A 66 -23.62 -4.75 13.35
CA ALA A 66 -22.59 -3.76 13.06
C ALA A 66 -22.81 -2.37 13.67
N SER A 67 -24.04 -2.03 14.08
CA SER A 67 -24.34 -0.82 14.82
C SER A 67 -24.37 -1.12 16.32
N SER A 68 -23.69 -0.26 17.11
CA SER A 68 -23.80 -0.28 18.57
C SER A 68 -25.26 -0.20 19.00
N SER A 69 -25.66 -0.99 20.00
CA SER A 69 -27.03 -1.07 20.55
C SER A 69 -27.65 0.31 20.77
N ASN A 70 -26.91 1.23 21.40
CA ASN A 70 -27.36 2.59 21.74
C ASN A 70 -27.68 3.47 20.53
N ARG A 71 -27.20 3.14 19.32
CA ARG A 71 -27.40 3.97 18.12
C ARG A 71 -28.39 3.39 17.12
N ARG A 72 -28.93 2.19 17.38
CA ARG A 72 -29.89 1.52 16.47
C ARG A 72 -31.21 2.28 16.38
N ALA A 73 -31.71 2.83 17.49
CA ALA A 73 -32.97 3.57 17.53
C ALA A 73 -32.96 4.85 16.67
N GLY A 74 -31.79 5.50 16.52
CA GLY A 74 -31.64 6.72 15.74
C GLY A 74 -31.40 6.52 14.24
N LEU A 75 -31.13 5.29 13.79
CA LEU A 75 -30.78 5.01 12.38
C LEU A 75 -31.88 5.37 11.37
N PRO A 76 -33.18 5.06 11.60
CA PRO A 76 -34.23 5.44 10.66
C PRO A 76 -34.34 6.96 10.48
N ILE A 77 -34.18 7.71 11.57
CA ILE A 77 -34.22 9.17 11.57
C ILE A 77 -33.01 9.71 10.79
N ALA A 78 -31.81 9.24 11.10
CA ALA A 78 -30.60 9.64 10.39
C ALA A 78 -30.72 9.32 8.89
N ALA A 79 -31.26 8.16 8.52
CA ALA A 79 -31.45 7.76 7.13
C ALA A 79 -32.45 8.66 6.41
N ARG A 80 -33.53 9.06 7.09
CA ARG A 80 -34.51 10.01 6.55
C ARG A 80 -33.90 11.39 6.30
N VAL A 81 -33.07 11.88 7.22
CA VAL A 81 -32.35 13.14 7.03
C VAL A 81 -31.38 13.03 5.85
N LEU A 82 -30.64 11.92 5.75
CA LEU A 82 -29.70 11.69 4.66
C LEU A 82 -30.40 11.70 3.31
N SER A 83 -31.51 10.98 3.18
CA SER A 83 -32.24 10.87 1.92
C SER A 83 -32.74 12.24 1.44
N HIS A 84 -33.23 13.10 2.36
CA HIS A 84 -33.61 14.47 1.99
C HIS A 84 -32.41 15.31 1.56
N LEU A 85 -31.30 15.25 2.30
CA LEU A 85 -30.08 15.97 1.92
C LEU A 85 -29.58 15.54 0.54
N MET A 86 -29.59 14.24 0.26
CA MET A 86 -29.20 13.69 -1.03
C MET A 86 -30.16 14.05 -2.17
N ALA A 87 -31.47 14.14 -1.89
CA ALA A 87 -32.46 14.57 -2.89
C ALA A 87 -32.18 16.00 -3.39
N HIS A 88 -31.69 16.87 -2.50
CA HIS A 88 -31.32 18.25 -2.84
C HIS A 88 -29.90 18.36 -3.42
N ALA A 89 -28.91 17.72 -2.78
CA ALA A 89 -27.51 17.83 -3.18
C ALA A 89 -27.16 17.01 -4.43
N LYS A 90 -27.91 15.93 -4.70
CA LYS A 90 -27.73 14.99 -5.82
C LYS A 90 -26.25 14.59 -6.05
N PRO A 91 -25.54 14.08 -5.03
CA PRO A 91 -24.14 13.73 -5.19
C PRO A 91 -23.96 12.49 -6.07
N ASP A 92 -22.94 12.49 -6.94
CA ASP A 92 -22.53 11.31 -7.69
C ASP A 92 -22.00 10.21 -6.75
N ASN A 93 -21.15 10.62 -5.79
CA ASN A 93 -20.52 9.74 -4.80
C ASN A 93 -20.60 10.37 -3.41
N ILE A 94 -20.69 9.49 -2.41
CA ILE A 94 -20.62 9.81 -0.99
C ILE A 94 -19.32 9.25 -0.44
N VAL A 95 -18.58 10.08 0.30
CA VAL A 95 -17.34 9.67 0.97
C VAL A 95 -17.50 9.83 2.47
N VAL A 96 -17.11 8.81 3.22
CA VAL A 96 -17.22 8.83 4.68
C VAL A 96 -15.95 9.41 5.29
N SER A 97 -16.11 10.46 6.11
CA SER A 97 -15.00 11.03 6.87
C SER A 97 -15.02 10.51 8.32
N ALA A 98 -13.88 10.00 8.80
CA ALA A 98 -13.70 9.77 10.24
C ALA A 98 -13.43 11.07 11.00
N ASN A 99 -12.93 12.09 10.31
CA ASN A 99 -12.67 13.42 10.86
C ASN A 99 -13.95 14.25 10.87
N ALA A 100 -14.12 15.07 11.91
CA ALA A 100 -15.28 15.92 12.11
C ALA A 100 -14.83 17.31 12.60
N VAL A 101 -15.72 18.02 13.31
CA VAL A 101 -15.50 19.39 13.77
C VAL A 101 -14.24 19.51 14.65
N ARG A 102 -13.96 18.51 15.50
CA ARG A 102 -12.77 18.52 16.36
C ARG A 102 -11.49 18.59 15.52
N GLU A 103 -11.36 17.72 14.53
CA GLU A 103 -10.19 17.69 13.64
C GLU A 103 -10.12 18.95 12.78
N GLY A 104 -11.26 19.50 12.34
CA GLY A 104 -11.33 20.78 11.65
C GLY A 104 -10.85 21.96 12.50
N MET A 105 -11.19 21.97 13.79
CA MET A 105 -10.71 22.99 14.74
C MET A 105 -9.20 22.85 15.00
N LEU A 106 -8.70 21.62 15.15
CA LEU A 106 -7.26 21.38 15.25
C LEU A 106 -6.53 21.80 13.97
N TYR A 107 -7.13 21.58 12.81
CA TYR A 107 -6.55 22.03 11.54
C TYR A 107 -6.53 23.56 11.41
N SER A 108 -7.54 24.26 11.92
CA SER A 108 -7.64 25.73 11.81
C SER A 108 -6.62 26.47 12.67
N ILE A 109 -6.07 25.86 13.72
CA ILE A 109 -4.98 26.42 14.53
C ILE A 109 -3.58 26.14 13.96
N LEU A 110 -3.44 25.22 12.99
CA LEU A 110 -2.15 24.94 12.37
C LEU A 110 -1.64 26.17 11.60
N THR A 111 -0.32 26.39 11.61
CA THR A 111 0.28 27.41 10.75
C THR A 111 0.22 26.98 9.27
N PRO A 112 0.28 27.92 8.29
CA PRO A 112 0.24 27.59 6.87
C PRO A 112 1.30 26.56 6.44
N LYS A 113 2.48 26.58 7.09
CA LYS A 113 3.56 25.61 6.87
C LYS A 113 3.10 24.17 7.09
N TYR A 114 2.42 23.89 8.20
CA TYR A 114 1.94 22.53 8.51
C TYR A 114 0.71 22.14 7.70
N ARG A 115 -0.15 23.10 7.35
CA ARG A 115 -1.31 22.85 6.49
C ARG A 115 -0.93 22.43 5.07
N ALA A 116 0.23 22.86 4.59
CA ALA A 116 0.77 22.52 3.27
C ALA A 116 1.42 21.14 3.21
N LEU A 117 1.66 20.48 4.36
CA LEU A 117 2.23 19.15 4.39
C LEU A 117 1.22 18.11 3.90
N ASP A 118 1.75 17.05 3.28
CA ASP A 118 0.93 15.92 2.87
C ASP A 118 0.59 15.03 4.08
N PRO A 119 -0.70 14.84 4.41
CA PRO A 119 -1.08 14.10 5.62
C PRO A 119 -0.72 12.61 5.56
N LEU A 120 -0.63 12.00 4.36
CA LEU A 120 -0.22 10.60 4.23
C LEU A 120 1.28 10.47 4.46
N LEU A 121 2.09 11.31 3.81
CA LEU A 121 3.54 11.25 3.93
C LEU A 121 3.96 11.54 5.37
N LEU A 122 3.36 12.55 6.01
CA LEU A 122 3.61 12.85 7.42
C LEU A 122 3.27 11.66 8.33
N ALA A 123 2.12 11.01 8.12
CA ALA A 123 1.75 9.83 8.90
C ALA A 123 2.70 8.64 8.66
N CYS A 124 3.19 8.47 7.43
CA CYS A 124 4.18 7.45 7.09
C CYS A 124 5.57 7.77 7.69
N GLU A 125 5.99 9.03 7.74
CA GLU A 125 7.22 9.46 8.41
C GLU A 125 7.15 9.18 9.91
N GLU A 126 6.05 9.56 10.58
CA GLU A 126 5.86 9.26 12.00
C GLU A 126 5.83 7.75 12.28
N MET A 127 5.19 6.98 11.40
CA MET A 127 5.17 5.52 11.50
C MET A 127 6.57 4.93 11.32
N ALA A 128 7.33 5.40 10.33
CA ALA A 128 8.68 4.94 10.06
C ALA A 128 9.61 5.22 11.25
N ALA A 129 9.53 6.42 11.84
CA ALA A 129 10.30 6.79 13.02
C ALA A 129 10.04 5.89 14.24
N ARG A 130 8.84 5.34 14.37
CA ARG A 130 8.45 4.48 15.51
C ARG A 130 8.69 2.99 15.27
N LEU A 131 8.46 2.52 14.04
CA LEU A 131 8.32 1.10 13.74
C LEU A 131 9.40 0.56 12.81
N CYS A 132 10.00 1.38 11.95
CA CYS A 132 11.02 0.92 11.02
C CYS A 132 12.40 0.89 11.68
N LYS A 133 13.30 0.06 11.15
CA LYS A 133 14.69 -0.02 11.61
C LYS A 133 15.46 1.28 11.43
N SER A 134 15.17 2.02 10.35
CA SER A 134 15.76 3.32 10.03
C SER A 134 14.75 4.13 9.23
N ALA A 135 14.38 5.31 9.75
CA ALA A 135 13.48 6.23 9.04
C ALA A 135 14.17 6.82 7.79
N ASP A 136 15.45 7.16 7.90
CA ASP A 136 16.26 7.75 6.81
C ASP A 136 16.35 6.81 5.59
N TYR A 137 16.41 5.50 5.82
CA TYR A 137 16.42 4.51 4.75
C TYR A 137 15.20 4.64 3.81
N GLY A 138 14.03 4.97 4.36
CA GLY A 138 12.81 5.16 3.58
C GLY A 138 12.92 6.32 2.60
N HIS A 139 13.53 7.44 3.01
CA HIS A 139 13.77 8.60 2.15
C HIS A 139 14.77 8.29 1.04
N GLU A 140 15.86 7.59 1.37
CA GLU A 140 16.84 7.14 0.39
C GLU A 140 16.21 6.22 -0.66
N LEU A 141 15.39 5.27 -0.22
CA LEU A 141 14.64 4.37 -1.10
C LEU A 141 13.66 5.15 -1.99
N ALA A 142 13.03 6.21 -1.46
CA ALA A 142 12.15 7.08 -2.22
C ALA A 142 12.91 7.85 -3.32
N VAL A 143 14.09 8.39 -3.03
CA VAL A 143 14.92 9.08 -4.04
C VAL A 143 15.35 8.09 -5.13
N TRP A 144 15.84 6.91 -4.74
CA TRP A 144 16.30 5.90 -5.69
C TRP A 144 15.17 5.38 -6.60
N SER A 145 14.04 5.00 -6.01
CA SER A 145 12.92 4.41 -6.75
C SER A 145 12.18 5.42 -7.64
N SER A 146 12.34 6.72 -7.41
CA SER A 146 11.74 7.77 -8.26
C SER A 146 12.12 7.62 -9.74
N LYS A 147 13.33 7.12 -10.04
CA LYS A 147 13.83 6.96 -11.40
C LYS A 147 13.24 5.73 -12.11
N LEU A 148 12.78 4.72 -11.36
CA LEU A 148 12.30 3.45 -11.91
C LEU A 148 10.88 3.55 -12.49
N TYR A 149 10.04 4.39 -11.90
CA TYR A 149 8.60 4.40 -12.21
C TYR A 149 8.14 5.63 -13.00
N LYS A 150 9.04 6.27 -13.75
CA LYS A 150 8.69 7.46 -14.57
C LYS A 150 7.56 7.18 -15.59
N ASN A 151 7.51 5.95 -16.10
CA ASN A 151 6.57 5.50 -17.12
C ASN A 151 5.59 4.44 -16.62
N SER A 152 5.27 4.44 -15.32
CA SER A 152 4.34 3.45 -14.75
C SER A 152 2.93 3.56 -15.35
N ASN A 153 2.33 2.42 -15.70
CA ASN A 153 0.96 2.34 -16.18
C ASN A 153 -0.07 2.31 -15.03
N TRP A 154 -0.09 3.41 -14.25
CA TRP A 154 -0.96 3.60 -13.09
C TRP A 154 -2.38 3.99 -13.49
N THR A 155 -3.39 3.26 -13.01
CA THR A 155 -4.80 3.47 -13.43
C THR A 155 -5.70 4.11 -12.37
N LEU A 156 -5.34 4.00 -11.09
CA LEU A 156 -6.13 4.53 -9.96
C LEU A 156 -6.07 6.06 -9.77
N GLY A 157 -5.32 6.79 -10.61
CA GLY A 157 -5.26 8.24 -10.52
C GLY A 157 -4.16 8.87 -11.38
N SER A 158 -3.69 10.05 -10.98
CA SER A 158 -2.62 10.74 -11.69
C SER A 158 -1.24 10.14 -11.40
N LYS A 159 -0.27 10.37 -12.29
CA LYS A 159 1.14 10.00 -12.04
C LYS A 159 1.71 10.65 -10.76
N LYS A 160 1.24 11.85 -10.41
CA LYS A 160 1.62 12.51 -9.14
C LYS A 160 1.08 11.76 -7.92
N ALA A 161 -0.17 11.29 -7.99
CA ALA A 161 -0.76 10.47 -6.93
C ALA A 161 0.02 9.16 -6.76
N PHE A 162 0.42 8.50 -7.86
CA PHE A 162 1.29 7.34 -7.79
C PHE A 162 2.66 7.66 -7.16
N SER A 163 3.31 8.75 -7.58
CA SER A 163 4.62 9.14 -7.01
C SER A 163 4.54 9.35 -5.50
N ARG A 164 3.48 10.01 -5.04
CA ARG A 164 3.18 10.21 -3.62
C ARG A 164 2.96 8.88 -2.89
N LEU A 165 2.16 7.98 -3.49
CA LEU A 165 1.88 6.66 -2.91
C LEU A 165 3.15 5.79 -2.82
N ARG A 166 3.98 5.81 -3.87
CA ARG A 166 5.28 5.15 -3.89
C ARG A 166 6.17 5.66 -2.76
N GLU A 167 6.27 6.97 -2.59
CA GLU A 167 7.04 7.59 -1.52
C GLU A 167 6.54 7.16 -0.13
N ALA A 168 5.22 7.19 0.11
CA ALA A 168 4.61 6.65 1.32
C ALA A 168 5.03 5.19 1.57
N GLY A 169 4.97 4.34 0.54
CA GLY A 169 5.40 2.95 0.61
C GLY A 169 6.90 2.78 0.87
N CYS A 170 7.76 3.65 0.35
CA CYS A 170 9.19 3.64 0.64
C CYS A 170 9.47 3.94 2.12
N LEU A 171 8.79 4.95 2.68
CA LEU A 171 8.94 5.36 4.08
C LEU A 171 8.62 4.21 5.05
N ILE A 172 7.50 3.51 4.84
CA ILE A 172 7.07 2.40 5.71
C ILE A 172 7.51 1.02 5.20
N SER A 173 8.48 0.97 4.28
CA SER A 173 8.88 -0.26 3.60
C SER A 173 9.39 -1.36 4.54
N ASP A 174 9.87 -1.00 5.73
CA ASP A 174 10.45 -1.92 6.71
C ASP A 174 9.64 -1.99 8.01
N VAL A 175 8.35 -1.65 7.97
CA VAL A 175 7.49 -1.59 9.19
C VAL A 175 7.33 -2.94 9.89
N ALA A 176 7.44 -4.06 9.16
CA ALA A 176 7.31 -5.42 9.70
C ALA A 176 8.67 -6.09 10.01
N TRP A 177 9.77 -5.33 10.10
CA TRP A 177 11.11 -5.91 10.28
C TRP A 177 11.23 -6.76 11.55
N ALA A 178 10.59 -6.32 12.66
CA ALA A 178 10.62 -6.99 13.96
C ALA A 178 9.75 -8.26 14.00
N SER A 179 8.81 -8.43 13.07
CA SER A 179 7.97 -9.63 13.01
C SER A 179 8.76 -10.85 12.55
N HIS A 180 8.30 -12.04 12.93
CA HIS A 180 8.88 -13.31 12.47
C HIS A 180 8.84 -13.38 10.93
N PRO A 181 9.91 -13.86 10.25
CA PRO A 181 10.01 -13.89 8.79
C PRO A 181 8.78 -14.46 8.07
N SER A 182 8.20 -15.54 8.58
CA SER A 182 7.02 -16.19 7.98
C SER A 182 5.75 -15.33 8.03
N TRP A 183 5.68 -14.33 8.92
CA TRP A 183 4.49 -13.51 9.14
C TRP A 183 4.67 -12.08 8.66
N ARG A 184 5.84 -11.69 8.15
CA ARG A 184 6.11 -10.29 7.78
C ARG A 184 5.17 -9.77 6.69
N ALA A 185 4.88 -10.60 5.69
CA ALA A 185 3.97 -10.25 4.61
C ALA A 185 2.55 -9.98 5.14
N ASP A 186 2.01 -10.85 5.99
CA ASP A 186 0.71 -10.65 6.62
C ASP A 186 0.71 -9.47 7.59
N THR A 187 1.76 -9.33 8.40
CA THR A 187 1.90 -8.21 9.34
C THR A 187 1.85 -6.88 8.59
N VAL A 188 2.66 -6.71 7.53
CA VAL A 188 2.69 -5.44 6.80
C VAL A 188 1.36 -5.15 6.11
N ARG A 189 0.69 -6.17 5.56
CA ARG A 189 -0.66 -5.99 4.98
C ARG A 189 -1.62 -5.45 6.05
N GLN A 190 -1.69 -6.12 7.20
CA GLN A 190 -2.59 -5.72 8.29
C GLN A 190 -2.29 -4.32 8.80
N VAL A 191 -1.00 -4.00 9.02
CA VAL A 191 -0.58 -2.66 9.45
C VAL A 191 -1.02 -1.59 8.46
N VAL A 192 -0.75 -1.78 7.16
CA VAL A 192 -1.05 -0.77 6.13
C VAL A 192 -2.55 -0.60 5.92
N LEU A 193 -3.31 -1.71 5.88
CA LEU A 193 -4.75 -1.68 5.68
C LEU A 193 -5.47 -0.99 6.83
N THR A 194 -5.04 -1.23 8.08
CA THR A 194 -5.71 -0.73 9.29
C THR A 194 -5.15 0.58 9.83
N ALA A 195 -4.00 1.03 9.33
CA ALA A 195 -3.36 2.26 9.78
C ALA A 195 -4.28 3.49 9.63
N PRO A 196 -4.26 4.43 10.60
CA PRO A 196 -5.11 5.62 10.61
C PRO A 196 -4.63 6.70 9.61
N PHE A 197 -4.23 6.31 8.40
CA PHE A 197 -3.82 7.25 7.35
C PHE A 197 -4.98 8.15 6.91
N SER A 198 -4.67 9.44 6.74
CA SER A 198 -5.56 10.43 6.13
C SER A 198 -5.14 10.70 4.69
N GLY A 199 -6.11 11.00 3.82
CA GLY A 199 -5.83 11.34 2.41
C GLY A 199 -5.32 10.16 1.58
N ILE A 200 -5.83 8.95 1.83
CA ILE A 200 -5.57 7.75 1.02
C ILE A 200 -6.87 6.98 0.80
N ARG A 201 -7.15 6.60 -0.45
CA ARG A 201 -8.34 5.80 -0.82
C ARG A 201 -8.14 4.33 -0.46
N HIS A 202 -9.22 3.57 -0.39
CA HIS A 202 -9.15 2.15 -0.03
C HIS A 202 -8.39 1.31 -1.06
N GLU A 203 -8.54 1.61 -2.35
CA GLU A 203 -7.81 0.95 -3.43
C GLU A 203 -6.30 1.23 -3.34
N GLU A 204 -5.94 2.46 -2.97
CA GLU A 204 -4.54 2.85 -2.75
C GLU A 204 -3.93 2.14 -1.53
N ARG A 205 -4.71 1.91 -0.47
CA ARG A 205 -4.30 1.10 0.69
C ARG A 205 -4.05 -0.35 0.28
N VAL A 206 -4.95 -0.93 -0.50
CA VAL A 206 -4.81 -2.30 -1.02
C VAL A 206 -3.56 -2.40 -1.91
N PHE A 207 -3.32 -1.41 -2.78
CA PHE A 207 -2.10 -1.32 -3.56
C PHE A 207 -0.83 -1.33 -2.69
N LEU A 208 -0.77 -0.46 -1.67
CA LEU A 208 0.38 -0.43 -0.76
C LEU A 208 0.56 -1.73 0.01
N ALA A 209 -0.54 -2.32 0.49
CA ALA A 209 -0.50 -3.59 1.21
C ALA A 209 0.06 -4.71 0.32
N HIS A 210 -0.36 -4.80 -0.94
CA HIS A 210 0.21 -5.76 -1.90
C HIS A 210 1.69 -5.48 -2.17
N ALA A 211 2.05 -4.23 -2.48
CA ALA A 211 3.42 -3.86 -2.80
C ALA A 211 4.38 -4.22 -1.65
N LEU A 212 4.01 -3.85 -0.42
CA LEU A 212 4.85 -4.12 0.75
C LEU A 212 4.83 -5.59 1.17
N ALA A 213 3.77 -6.34 0.91
CA ALA A 213 3.79 -7.79 1.08
C ALA A 213 4.80 -8.46 0.14
N TYR A 214 4.82 -8.05 -1.13
CA TYR A 214 5.74 -8.61 -2.14
C TYR A 214 7.22 -8.36 -1.84
N ARG A 215 7.54 -7.39 -0.97
CA ARG A 215 8.89 -7.22 -0.42
C ARG A 215 9.34 -8.42 0.41
N HIS A 216 8.42 -9.03 1.15
CA HIS A 216 8.72 -10.12 2.07
C HIS A 216 8.43 -11.51 1.49
N GLU A 217 7.43 -11.62 0.62
CA GLU A 217 6.97 -12.90 0.09
C GLU A 217 6.58 -12.79 -1.38
N VAL A 218 7.23 -13.58 -2.25
CA VAL A 218 7.00 -13.55 -3.71
C VAL A 218 5.79 -14.38 -4.13
N ASP A 219 5.54 -15.47 -3.39
CA ASP A 219 4.54 -16.51 -3.71
C ASP A 219 3.32 -16.48 -2.77
N GLY A 220 3.14 -15.41 -2.01
CA GLY A 220 2.23 -15.33 -0.85
C GLY A 220 0.74 -15.34 -1.12
N GLY A 221 0.32 -15.92 -2.25
CA GLY A 221 -1.07 -15.98 -2.69
C GLY A 221 -1.62 -14.59 -3.04
N GLU A 222 -2.50 -14.54 -4.04
CA GLU A 222 -3.21 -13.30 -4.30
C GLU A 222 -4.43 -13.21 -3.37
N ILE A 223 -4.35 -12.33 -2.36
CA ILE A 223 -5.50 -12.03 -1.51
C ILE A 223 -6.50 -11.20 -2.32
N LYS A 224 -7.72 -11.70 -2.41
CA LYS A 224 -8.83 -10.99 -3.02
C LYS A 224 -9.50 -10.08 -2.00
N TYR A 225 -9.71 -8.84 -2.39
CA TYR A 225 -10.51 -7.84 -1.70
C TYR A 225 -11.79 -7.52 -2.48
N GLY A 226 -12.25 -8.41 -3.37
CA GLY A 226 -13.55 -8.30 -4.04
C GLY A 226 -13.71 -6.96 -4.79
N PRO A 227 -14.59 -6.04 -4.37
CA PRO A 227 -14.77 -4.74 -5.03
C PRO A 227 -13.52 -3.84 -5.01
N LEU A 228 -12.54 -4.12 -4.15
CA LEU A 228 -11.27 -3.39 -4.08
C LEU A 228 -10.13 -4.06 -4.85
N ASP A 229 -10.42 -5.13 -5.61
CA ASP A 229 -9.40 -5.83 -6.38
C ASP A 229 -8.75 -4.90 -7.40
N LEU A 230 -7.42 -4.85 -7.37
CA LEU A 230 -6.64 -4.06 -8.31
C LEU A 230 -6.77 -4.63 -9.72
N CYS A 231 -6.82 -3.73 -10.71
CA CYS A 231 -6.72 -4.12 -12.11
C CYS A 231 -5.36 -4.78 -12.40
N ALA A 232 -5.26 -5.49 -13.52
CA ALA A 232 -4.06 -6.27 -13.84
C ALA A 232 -2.78 -5.40 -13.95
N SER A 233 -2.87 -4.17 -14.45
CA SER A 233 -1.72 -3.26 -14.56
C SER A 233 -1.25 -2.78 -13.19
N ASP A 234 -2.16 -2.31 -12.34
CA ASP A 234 -1.81 -1.81 -11.00
C ASP A 234 -1.30 -2.95 -10.10
N ARG A 235 -1.84 -4.16 -10.26
CA ARG A 235 -1.33 -5.36 -9.58
C ARG A 235 0.10 -5.70 -9.98
N ARG A 236 0.40 -5.68 -11.28
CA ARG A 236 1.78 -5.86 -11.78
C ARG A 236 2.71 -4.78 -11.25
N LEU A 237 2.23 -3.54 -11.20
CA LEU A 237 2.99 -2.40 -10.67
C LEU A 237 3.27 -2.54 -9.17
N ALA A 238 2.28 -2.97 -8.37
CA ALA A 238 2.44 -3.26 -6.94
C ALA A 238 3.51 -4.34 -6.73
N ARG A 239 3.45 -5.43 -7.50
CA ARG A 239 4.46 -6.50 -7.47
C ARG A 239 5.85 -5.98 -7.85
N ALA A 240 5.96 -5.21 -8.93
CA ALA A 240 7.22 -4.60 -9.36
C ALA A 240 7.80 -3.67 -8.29
N MET A 241 6.96 -2.87 -7.63
CA MET A 241 7.34 -2.03 -6.50
C MET A 241 7.88 -2.85 -5.34
N GLY A 242 7.13 -3.85 -4.88
CA GLY A 242 7.54 -4.73 -3.79
C GLY A 242 8.85 -5.45 -4.03
N LEU A 243 9.06 -6.00 -5.22
CA LEU A 243 10.29 -6.73 -5.57
C LEU A 243 11.50 -5.81 -5.77
N SER A 244 11.28 -4.53 -6.14
CA SER A 244 12.39 -3.57 -6.28
C SER A 244 13.01 -3.19 -4.93
N PHE A 245 12.24 -3.21 -3.84
CA PHE A 245 12.69 -2.74 -2.54
C PHE A 245 13.78 -3.65 -1.94
N PRO A 246 13.63 -4.99 -1.88
CA PRO A 246 14.71 -5.88 -1.46
C PRO A 246 15.95 -5.74 -2.33
N ALA A 247 15.79 -5.59 -3.66
CA ALA A 247 16.93 -5.45 -4.57
C ALA A 247 17.79 -4.22 -4.21
N CYS A 248 17.15 -3.09 -3.89
CA CYS A 248 17.83 -1.92 -3.33
C CYS A 248 18.44 -2.23 -1.95
N SER A 249 17.65 -2.83 -1.03
CA SER A 249 18.12 -3.12 0.32
C SER A 249 19.34 -4.06 0.37
N PHE A 250 19.44 -5.03 -0.55
CA PHE A 250 20.59 -5.93 -0.67
C PHE A 250 21.84 -5.22 -1.17
N ALA A 251 21.70 -4.27 -2.09
CA ALA A 251 22.82 -3.46 -2.57
C ALA A 251 23.38 -2.55 -1.46
N VAL A 252 22.55 -2.14 -0.49
CA VAL A 252 22.89 -1.10 0.49
C VAL A 252 22.95 -1.60 1.95
N GLY A 253 22.65 -2.88 2.20
CA GLY A 253 22.75 -3.48 3.54
C GLY A 253 21.67 -3.02 4.54
N PHE A 254 20.51 -2.54 4.07
CA PHE A 254 19.40 -2.09 4.92
C PHE A 254 19.79 -1.01 5.96
N LEU A 255 20.76 -0.14 5.62
CA LEU A 255 21.23 0.96 6.45
C LEU A 255 21.26 2.25 5.61
N ALA A 256 20.93 3.37 6.24
CA ALA A 256 21.05 4.69 5.65
C ALA A 256 22.53 5.02 5.33
N GLY A 257 22.73 5.90 4.35
CA GLY A 257 24.01 6.43 3.89
C GLY A 257 24.64 5.67 2.72
N ARG A 258 23.95 4.68 2.15
CA ARG A 258 24.53 3.79 1.12
C ARG A 258 23.78 3.77 -0.21
N VAL A 259 22.57 4.32 -0.27
CA VAL A 259 21.77 4.36 -1.50
C VAL A 259 22.20 5.48 -2.45
N ALA A 260 22.85 6.52 -1.93
CA ALA A 260 23.33 7.67 -2.70
C ALA A 260 24.59 7.41 -3.55
N ASP A 261 25.18 6.20 -3.48
CA ASP A 261 26.38 5.88 -4.23
C ASP A 261 26.03 5.73 -5.73
N ASP A 262 26.58 6.62 -6.57
CA ASP A 262 26.40 6.71 -8.03
C ASP A 262 26.80 5.43 -8.80
N LYS A 263 27.24 4.40 -8.09
CA LYS A 263 27.63 3.08 -8.61
C LYS A 263 26.47 2.11 -8.79
N ILE A 264 25.27 2.38 -8.27
CA ILE A 264 24.07 1.61 -8.61
C ILE A 264 23.54 2.04 -10.00
N LYS A 265 24.38 1.93 -11.04
CA LYS A 265 24.06 2.28 -12.44
C LYS A 265 23.31 1.17 -13.18
N CYS A 266 23.17 -0.01 -12.59
CA CYS A 266 22.82 -1.22 -13.35
C CYS A 266 21.35 -1.65 -13.23
N TRP A 267 20.37 -0.75 -13.39
CA TRP A 267 18.96 -1.16 -13.37
C TRP A 267 18.04 -0.40 -14.34
N ALA A 268 18.59 0.48 -15.20
CA ALA A 268 17.84 1.31 -16.13
C ALA A 268 17.08 0.54 -17.25
N GLN A 269 17.19 -0.79 -17.31
CA GLN A 269 16.46 -1.64 -18.27
C GLN A 269 15.19 -2.31 -17.70
N LEU A 270 14.71 -1.87 -16.53
CA LEU A 270 13.48 -2.36 -15.91
C LEU A 270 12.19 -1.81 -16.54
N SER A 271 12.26 -0.98 -17.58
CA SER A 271 11.10 -0.52 -18.36
C SER A 271 10.33 -1.66 -19.05
N ASP A 272 10.93 -2.86 -19.16
CA ASP A 272 10.30 -4.08 -19.68
C ASP A 272 9.61 -4.95 -18.61
N LEU A 273 9.61 -4.54 -17.33
CA LEU A 273 9.00 -5.28 -16.21
C LEU A 273 7.48 -5.47 -16.35
N GLU A 274 6.82 -4.67 -17.18
CA GLU A 274 5.39 -4.85 -17.48
C GLU A 274 5.13 -6.10 -18.33
N ASN A 275 6.14 -6.66 -19.01
CA ASN A 275 5.90 -7.70 -20.02
C ASN A 275 6.65 -9.04 -19.86
N ARG A 276 7.81 -9.19 -19.20
CA ARG A 276 8.39 -10.53 -18.96
C ARG A 276 9.25 -10.64 -17.70
N SER A 277 9.16 -11.83 -17.09
CA SER A 277 10.05 -12.45 -16.09
C SER A 277 11.30 -11.66 -15.67
N VAL A 278 11.23 -11.11 -14.44
CA VAL A 278 12.38 -10.62 -13.64
C VAL A 278 13.56 -11.62 -13.61
N ALA A 279 13.29 -12.91 -13.82
CA ALA A 279 14.25 -14.00 -13.74
C ALA A 279 15.33 -14.04 -14.84
N GLN A 280 15.12 -13.45 -16.03
CA GLN A 280 16.02 -13.70 -17.18
C GLN A 280 17.11 -12.64 -17.41
N ARG A 281 17.05 -11.47 -16.77
CA ARG A 281 17.99 -10.35 -17.03
C ARG A 281 18.97 -10.04 -15.89
N ILE A 282 18.91 -10.76 -14.78
CA ILE A 282 19.93 -10.64 -13.72
C ILE A 282 21.17 -11.41 -14.19
N ASN A 283 22.15 -10.69 -14.75
CA ASN A 283 23.42 -11.29 -15.17
C ASN A 283 24.16 -11.77 -13.91
N GLY A 284 24.24 -13.09 -13.71
CA GLY A 284 24.62 -13.72 -12.45
C GLY A 284 26.08 -13.59 -12.01
N ALA A 285 26.91 -12.81 -12.73
CA ALA A 285 28.34 -12.66 -12.44
C ALA A 285 28.61 -11.67 -11.29
N ASP A 286 27.98 -10.48 -11.31
CA ASP A 286 28.16 -9.46 -10.26
C ASP A 286 27.34 -9.78 -8.99
N TYR A 287 26.28 -10.58 -9.15
CA TYR A 287 25.44 -11.08 -8.06
C TYR A 287 26.19 -12.05 -7.13
N PHE A 288 27.18 -12.78 -7.66
CA PHE A 288 27.86 -13.88 -6.96
C PHE A 288 28.98 -13.41 -6.03
N GLN A 289 29.58 -12.24 -6.29
CA GLN A 289 30.64 -11.69 -5.42
C GLN A 289 30.10 -11.03 -4.14
N ALA A 290 28.90 -10.44 -4.17
CA ALA A 290 28.31 -9.77 -3.02
C ALA A 290 27.46 -10.70 -2.12
N SER A 291 27.07 -11.88 -2.62
CA SER A 291 26.21 -12.81 -1.92
C SER A 291 26.99 -13.99 -1.36
N GLY A 292 27.09 -14.06 -0.02
CA GLY A 292 27.37 -15.31 0.68
C GLY A 292 26.29 -16.36 0.37
N GLY A 293 26.52 -17.09 -0.73
CA GLY A 293 26.07 -18.41 -1.16
C GLY A 293 24.77 -19.03 -0.63
N GLY A 294 23.91 -19.45 -1.58
CA GLY A 294 23.10 -20.67 -1.45
C GLY A 294 21.60 -20.48 -1.54
N ARG A 295 21.01 -19.67 -0.65
CA ARG A 295 19.54 -19.59 -0.49
C ARG A 295 18.79 -18.85 -1.59
N PHE A 296 19.47 -18.00 -2.35
CA PHE A 296 18.85 -17.26 -3.46
C PHE A 296 18.78 -18.09 -4.75
N ARG A 297 19.74 -19.02 -4.94
CA ARG A 297 19.80 -19.90 -6.12
C ARG A 297 18.59 -20.83 -6.19
N ALA A 298 18.16 -21.39 -5.05
CA ALA A 298 16.95 -22.21 -4.96
C ALA A 298 15.64 -21.41 -5.18
N ARG A 299 15.63 -20.10 -4.88
CA ARG A 299 14.48 -19.19 -5.11
C ARG A 299 14.35 -18.76 -6.58
N PHE A 300 15.39 -18.93 -7.39
CA PHE A 300 15.40 -18.57 -8.81
C PHE A 300 15.39 -19.79 -9.74
N GLU A 301 16.08 -20.89 -9.39
CA GLU A 301 16.18 -22.09 -10.24
C GLU A 301 14.86 -22.86 -10.38
N THR A 302 13.95 -22.79 -9.40
CA THR A 302 12.58 -23.33 -9.53
C THR A 302 11.76 -22.61 -10.60
N ALA A 303 12.20 -21.44 -11.08
CA ALA A 303 11.53 -20.67 -12.12
C ALA A 303 12.17 -20.81 -13.52
N SER A 304 13.35 -21.41 -13.67
CA SER A 304 14.03 -21.50 -14.98
C SER A 304 15.03 -22.65 -15.07
N GLY A 305 14.58 -23.84 -15.48
CA GLY A 305 15.48 -24.96 -15.79
C GLY A 305 16.25 -24.74 -17.09
N ASN A 306 17.58 -24.58 -17.05
CA ASN A 306 18.44 -24.85 -18.22
C ASN A 306 19.93 -25.11 -17.87
N GLN A 307 20.54 -26.09 -18.55
CA GLN A 307 21.87 -26.68 -18.28
C GLN A 307 23.08 -25.80 -18.69
N ALA A 308 22.88 -24.65 -19.33
CA ALA A 308 23.98 -23.80 -19.80
C ALA A 308 24.77 -23.11 -18.67
N GLY A 309 24.17 -22.92 -17.48
CA GLY A 309 24.80 -22.27 -16.33
C GLY A 309 25.82 -23.13 -15.57
N GLN A 310 25.86 -24.45 -15.80
CA GLN A 310 26.74 -25.35 -15.05
C GLN A 310 28.21 -25.29 -15.51
N ARG A 311 28.49 -24.90 -16.77
CA ARG A 311 29.84 -24.93 -17.34
C ARG A 311 30.71 -23.70 -17.03
N LEU A 312 30.11 -22.58 -16.64
CA LEU A 312 30.81 -21.38 -16.19
C LEU A 312 31.32 -21.48 -14.73
N PHE A 313 30.76 -22.43 -13.95
CA PHE A 313 31.02 -22.58 -12.52
C PHE A 313 32.39 -23.19 -12.19
N SER A 314 32.93 -24.04 -13.07
CA SER A 314 34.22 -24.72 -12.86
C SER A 314 35.43 -23.80 -13.01
N ARG A 315 35.29 -22.66 -13.68
CA ARG A 315 36.39 -21.72 -13.95
C ARG A 315 36.61 -20.68 -12.84
N VAL A 316 35.61 -20.46 -11.97
CA VAL A 316 35.65 -19.43 -10.91
C VAL A 316 36.14 -19.98 -9.57
N ILE A 317 36.06 -21.31 -9.36
CA ILE A 317 36.52 -21.94 -8.11
C ILE A 317 38.06 -21.94 -7.98
N SER A 318 38.82 -21.86 -9.08
CA SER A 318 40.29 -21.87 -9.04
C SER A 318 40.93 -20.60 -8.48
N GLU A 319 40.21 -19.47 -8.41
CA GLU A 319 40.78 -18.18 -7.98
C GLU A 319 40.54 -17.84 -6.49
N ARG A 320 39.90 -18.74 -5.72
CA ARG A 320 39.44 -18.46 -4.34
C ARG A 320 40.48 -18.62 -3.22
N ARG A 321 41.77 -18.85 -3.51
CA ARG A 321 42.74 -19.26 -2.48
C ARG A 321 43.37 -18.15 -1.62
N ASN A 322 43.19 -16.85 -1.91
CA ASN A 322 44.07 -15.82 -1.36
C ASN A 322 43.48 -14.73 -0.45
N TYR A 323 42.21 -14.79 -0.01
CA TYR A 323 41.65 -13.68 0.79
C TYR A 323 40.78 -14.14 1.97
N PHE A 324 41.40 -14.69 3.02
CA PHE A 324 40.86 -14.66 4.39
C PHE A 324 41.97 -15.03 5.40
N PRO A 325 42.54 -14.10 6.18
CA PRO A 325 43.15 -14.42 7.46
C PRO A 325 42.28 -13.83 8.58
N MET A 326 41.54 -14.69 9.29
CA MET A 326 41.30 -14.70 10.75
C MET A 326 39.92 -15.28 11.11
N PRO A 327 39.83 -16.13 12.15
CA PRO A 327 38.62 -16.87 12.50
C PRO A 327 37.76 -16.12 13.53
N TRP A 328 36.43 -16.18 13.35
CA TRP A 328 35.47 -15.77 14.39
C TRP A 328 35.47 -16.78 15.54
N PRO A 329 35.39 -16.34 16.82
CA PRO A 329 35.34 -17.25 17.95
C PRO A 329 33.98 -17.95 18.01
N ALA A 330 34.02 -19.27 18.14
CA ALA A 330 32.86 -20.12 18.31
C ALA A 330 32.21 -19.86 19.67
N CYS A 331 31.00 -19.28 19.68
CA CYS A 331 30.09 -19.43 20.81
C CYS A 331 29.52 -20.85 20.77
N ARG A 332 29.95 -21.70 21.71
CA ARG A 332 29.35 -23.01 21.97
C ARG A 332 28.04 -22.82 22.74
N PHE A 333 26.97 -23.45 22.26
CA PHE A 333 25.91 -24.00 23.10
C PHE A 333 26.14 -25.50 23.21
#